data_AF-A0A6J1AMX7-F1
#
_entry.id   AF-A0A6J1AMX7-F1
#
_cell.length_a   1.000
_cell.length_b   1.000
_cell.length_c   1.000
_cell.angle_alpha   90.00
_cell.angle_beta   90.00
_cell.angle_gamma   90.00
#
_symmetry.space_group_name_H-M   'P 1'
#
loop_
_entity.id
_entity.type
_entity.pdbx_description
1 polymer ?
#
loop_
_entity_poly.entity_id
_entity_poly.type
_entity_poly.pdbx_seq_one_letter_code
_entity_poly.pdbx_strand_id
1 'polypeptide(L)'
;MSSQNPESKQSPDPKTLDDPEREQPSEEDPNEGSEEEDPNEGSEEEEEEEGECGFCLFMKAGGCKESFIGWENCIREAEEHKQDIVEKCFEATSALKKCMEAHADYYEPILRAEKKAEEEAVKELEKEKEEDSKDLEKK
;
A
#
# COMPACT_ATOMS: atom_id res chain seq x y z
N MET A 1 57.24 -38.72 1.00
CA MET A 1 57.88 -37.49 0.47
C MET A 1 56.72 -36.50 0.33
N SER A 2 56.33 -35.69 1.34
CA SER A 2 57.09 -34.64 2.05
C SER A 2 57.70 -33.67 1.02
N SER A 3 57.44 -32.37 0.96
CA SER A 3 56.79 -31.35 1.82
C SER A 3 56.46 -30.14 0.89
N GLN A 4 55.86 -29.00 1.24
CA GLN A 4 56.13 -28.06 2.33
C GLN A 4 55.13 -26.87 2.21
N ASN A 5 54.54 -26.46 3.33
CA ASN A 5 54.04 -25.09 3.57
C ASN A 5 55.23 -24.21 4.05
N PRO A 6 55.14 -22.88 3.98
CA PRO A 6 55.21 -22.14 5.24
C PRO A 6 54.23 -20.96 5.39
N GLU A 7 53.71 -20.84 6.61
CA GLU A 7 53.18 -19.63 7.25
C GLU A 7 54.26 -18.54 7.43
N SER A 8 53.86 -17.26 7.51
CA SER A 8 54.22 -16.30 8.60
C SER A 8 53.56 -14.92 8.32
N LYS A 9 52.47 -14.52 9.00
CA LYS A 9 52.36 -13.84 10.32
C LYS A 9 52.80 -12.36 10.33
N GLN A 10 51.87 -11.42 10.53
CA GLN A 10 51.73 -10.61 11.76
C GLN A 10 50.63 -9.52 11.66
N SER A 11 49.59 -9.65 12.49
CA SER A 11 48.91 -8.52 13.18
C SER A 11 49.65 -8.22 14.50
N PRO A 12 49.46 -7.06 15.14
CA PRO A 12 48.39 -6.86 16.16
C PRO A 12 47.86 -5.40 16.17
N ASP A 13 46.87 -4.90 16.92
CA ASP A 13 45.70 -5.35 17.69
C ASP A 13 44.90 -4.06 18.04
N PRO A 14 43.62 -4.17 18.48
CA PRO A 14 42.68 -3.06 18.70
C PRO A 14 42.80 -2.46 20.11
N LYS A 15 42.26 -1.24 20.30
CA LYS A 15 42.03 -0.62 21.63
C LYS A 15 40.59 -0.11 21.71
N THR A 16 39.74 -0.80 22.47
CA THR A 16 39.26 -0.49 23.85
C THR A 16 38.17 0.58 23.84
N LEU A 17 36.89 0.22 24.06
CA LEU A 17 36.23 0.10 25.37
C LEU A 17 36.18 1.45 26.11
N ASP A 18 34.99 2.04 26.25
CA ASP A 18 34.37 2.26 27.58
C ASP A 18 32.91 2.73 27.42
N ASP A 19 32.00 1.87 27.88
CA ASP A 19 30.65 2.20 28.34
C ASP A 19 30.71 2.25 29.87
N PRO A 20 30.08 3.24 30.51
CA PRO A 20 29.48 2.95 31.80
C PRO A 20 28.02 3.41 31.90
N GLU A 21 27.13 2.42 31.94
CA GLU A 21 25.98 2.20 32.81
C GLU A 21 25.68 3.28 33.89
N ARG A 22 24.38 3.65 34.00
CA ARG A 22 23.53 3.57 35.23
C ARG A 22 22.93 4.89 35.83
N GLU A 23 21.60 4.81 36.07
CA GLU A 23 20.65 5.57 36.95
C GLU A 23 19.90 6.82 36.40
N GLN A 24 18.56 6.71 36.31
CA GLN A 24 17.58 7.81 36.56
C GLN A 24 17.35 7.93 38.10
N PRO A 25 16.47 8.80 38.68
CA PRO A 25 15.70 9.98 38.22
C PRO A 25 15.81 11.20 39.19
N SER A 26 15.31 12.39 38.81
CA SER A 26 14.53 13.27 39.72
C SER A 26 14.00 14.53 39.02
N GLU A 27 12.72 14.78 39.26
CA GLU A 27 11.89 15.97 39.02
C GLU A 27 12.55 17.20 39.73
N GLU A 28 12.29 18.47 39.46
CA GLU A 28 11.06 19.26 39.69
C GLU A 28 11.24 20.69 39.11
N ASP A 29 10.11 21.28 38.63
CA ASP A 29 9.79 22.68 38.19
C ASP A 29 10.05 23.74 39.32
N PRO A 30 9.79 25.09 39.23
CA PRO A 30 9.03 25.88 38.24
C PRO A 30 9.48 27.36 37.98
N ASN A 31 8.62 28.09 37.24
CA ASN A 31 8.42 29.56 37.16
C ASN A 31 9.28 30.36 36.15
N GLU A 32 8.78 31.30 35.34
CA GLU A 32 7.68 32.28 35.43
C GLU A 32 7.46 32.80 33.98
N GLY A 33 6.28 32.75 33.35
CA GLY A 33 5.20 33.73 33.49
C GLY A 33 5.29 34.85 32.44
N SER A 34 4.45 34.82 31.39
CA SER A 34 3.77 36.02 30.86
C SER A 34 2.69 35.61 29.85
N GLU A 35 1.45 35.89 30.23
CA GLU A 35 0.25 35.83 29.40
C GLU A 35 0.30 36.94 28.34
N GLU A 36 -0.02 36.63 27.09
CA GLU A 36 -0.70 37.57 26.19
C GLU A 36 -1.76 36.78 25.41
N GLU A 37 -3.00 37.21 25.56
CA GLU A 37 -4.19 36.71 24.89
C GLU A 37 -4.31 37.41 23.52
N ASP A 38 -4.42 36.67 22.43
CA ASP A 38 -5.03 37.16 21.18
C ASP A 38 -5.87 36.03 20.56
N PRO A 39 -7.20 36.22 20.40
CA PRO A 39 -8.10 35.21 19.89
C PRO A 39 -8.20 35.36 18.38
N ASN A 40 -7.34 34.66 17.63
CA ASN A 40 -7.53 34.53 16.19
C ASN A 40 -8.17 33.19 15.86
N GLU A 41 -9.46 33.28 15.60
CA GLU A 41 -10.34 32.29 14.97
C GLU A 41 -9.74 31.85 13.62
N GLY A 42 -8.83 30.89 13.67
CA GLY A 42 -8.46 30.07 12.54
C GLY A 42 -9.26 28.78 12.63
N SER A 43 -10.32 28.67 11.84
CA SER A 43 -10.84 27.37 11.45
C SER A 43 -9.70 26.67 10.72
N GLU A 44 -8.89 25.93 11.47
CA GLU A 44 -8.04 24.88 10.94
C GLU A 44 -9.01 23.87 10.34
N GLU A 45 -9.36 24.11 9.07
CA GLU A 45 -9.70 23.02 8.18
C GLU A 45 -8.54 22.05 8.36
N GLU A 46 -8.79 20.98 9.11
CA GLU A 46 -7.95 19.80 9.13
C GLU A 46 -7.80 19.43 7.65
N GLU A 47 -6.72 19.89 7.01
CA GLU A 47 -6.15 19.24 5.85
C GLU A 47 -5.88 17.82 6.35
N GLU A 48 -6.87 16.95 6.19
CA GLU A 48 -6.68 15.52 6.26
C GLU A 48 -5.48 15.27 5.38
N GLU A 49 -4.34 14.99 6.00
CA GLU A 49 -3.14 14.54 5.31
C GLU A 49 -3.59 13.26 4.60
N GLU A 50 -4.00 13.39 3.35
CA GLU A 50 -4.50 12.31 2.51
C GLU A 50 -3.28 11.43 2.22
N GLY A 51 -2.94 10.62 3.22
CA GLY A 51 -1.80 9.72 3.19
C GLY A 51 -1.95 8.86 1.97
N GLU A 52 -0.90 8.80 1.15
CA GLU A 52 -0.96 8.16 -0.15
C GLU A 52 -1.50 6.72 0.00
N CYS A 53 -2.64 6.44 -0.65
CA CYS A 53 -3.29 5.14 -0.58
C CYS A 53 -2.26 4.03 -0.87
N GLY A 54 -2.11 3.08 0.07
CA GLY A 54 -1.10 2.02 -0.02
C GLY A 54 -1.20 1.18 -1.30
N PHE A 55 -2.41 1.03 -1.84
CA PHE A 55 -2.63 0.41 -3.14
C PHE A 55 -2.10 1.27 -4.30
N CYS A 56 -2.37 2.58 -4.29
CA CYS A 56 -1.85 3.52 -5.30
C CYS A 56 -0.31 3.52 -5.29
N LEU A 57 0.32 3.53 -4.11
CA LEU A 57 1.76 3.41 -3.95
C LEU A 57 2.31 2.13 -4.59
N PHE A 58 1.70 0.99 -4.27
CA PHE A 58 2.07 -0.31 -4.84
C PHE A 58 1.94 -0.31 -6.37
N MET A 59 0.80 0.15 -6.89
CA MET A 59 0.54 0.19 -8.33
C MET A 59 1.55 1.07 -9.08
N LYS A 60 1.89 2.23 -8.51
CA LYS A 60 2.86 3.18 -9.08
C LYS A 60 4.32 2.74 -8.96
N ALA A 61 4.64 1.83 -8.03
CA ALA A 61 6.00 1.29 -7.87
C ALA A 61 6.31 0.13 -8.85
N GLY A 62 5.29 -0.47 -9.46
CA GLY A 62 5.46 -1.59 -10.39
C GLY A 62 5.57 -1.17 -11.87
N GLY A 63 5.73 -2.18 -12.74
CA GLY A 63 5.90 -2.00 -14.19
C GLY A 63 4.69 -1.40 -14.94
N CYS A 64 3.51 -1.36 -14.29
CA CYS A 64 2.26 -0.86 -14.87
C CYS A 64 1.88 0.55 -14.41
N LYS A 65 2.82 1.31 -13.84
CA LYS A 65 2.60 2.68 -13.36
C LYS A 65 1.85 3.56 -14.37
N GLU A 66 2.30 3.60 -15.62
CA GLU A 66 1.70 4.48 -16.64
C GLU A 66 0.26 4.07 -16.98
N SER A 67 0.00 2.76 -17.10
CA SER A 67 -1.35 2.22 -17.28
C SER A 67 -2.25 2.55 -16.09
N PHE A 68 -1.71 2.50 -14.87
CA PHE A 68 -2.43 2.82 -13.65
C PHE A 68 -2.80 4.31 -13.57
N ILE A 69 -1.86 5.21 -13.86
CA ILE A 69 -2.13 6.66 -13.91
C ILE A 69 -3.17 6.98 -14.99
N GLY A 70 -3.08 6.33 -16.17
CA GLY A 70 -4.09 6.48 -17.22
C GLY A 70 -5.49 6.07 -16.77
N TRP A 71 -5.59 4.98 -16.01
CA TRP A 71 -6.84 4.54 -15.40
C TRP A 71 -7.35 5.49 -14.31
N GLU A 72 -6.50 5.95 -13.39
CA GLU A 72 -6.86 6.95 -12.36
C GLU A 72 -7.39 8.25 -12.99
N ASN A 73 -6.74 8.72 -14.06
CA ASN A 73 -7.20 9.90 -14.80
C ASN A 73 -8.57 9.67 -15.44
N CYS A 74 -8.80 8.50 -16.03
CA CYS A 74 -10.11 8.17 -16.60
C CYS A 74 -11.22 8.17 -15.53
N ILE A 75 -10.95 7.60 -14.35
CA ILE A 75 -11.91 7.62 -13.23
C ILE A 75 -12.22 9.05 -12.83
N ARG A 76 -11.19 9.88 -12.65
CA ARG A 76 -11.37 11.29 -12.27
C ARG A 76 -12.23 12.05 -13.28
N GLU A 77 -11.98 11.86 -14.58
CA GLU A 77 -12.82 12.43 -15.64
C GLU A 77 -14.27 11.94 -15.57
N ALA A 78 -14.47 10.63 -15.35
CA ALA A 78 -15.80 10.04 -15.25
C ALA A 78 -16.57 10.59 -14.03
N GLU A 79 -15.90 10.75 -12.88
CA GLU A 79 -16.48 11.35 -11.68
C GLU A 79 -16.83 12.83 -11.87
N GLU A 80 -15.90 13.62 -12.43
CA GLU A 80 -16.13 15.04 -12.74
C GLU A 80 -17.34 15.24 -13.65
N HIS A 81 -17.50 14.37 -14.65
CA HIS A 81 -18.59 14.42 -15.61
C HIS A 81 -19.81 13.59 -15.21
N LYS A 82 -19.81 12.95 -14.03
CA LYS A 82 -20.87 12.06 -13.53
C LYS A 82 -21.27 10.96 -14.52
N GLN A 83 -20.28 10.39 -15.19
CA GLN A 83 -20.42 9.28 -16.13
C GLN A 83 -20.29 7.93 -15.40
N ASP A 84 -20.82 6.87 -16.00
CA ASP A 84 -20.57 5.52 -15.51
C ASP A 84 -19.09 5.15 -15.70
N ILE A 85 -18.39 4.92 -14.60
CA ILE A 85 -16.95 4.63 -14.59
C ILE A 85 -16.67 3.30 -15.29
N VAL A 86 -17.53 2.29 -15.10
CA VAL A 86 -17.33 0.96 -15.68
C VAL A 86 -17.39 1.04 -17.19
N GLU A 87 -18.39 1.74 -17.75
CA GLU A 87 -18.52 1.92 -19.18
C GLU A 87 -17.43 2.84 -19.75
N LYS A 88 -17.21 4.01 -19.15
CA LYS A 88 -16.26 5.02 -19.66
C LYS A 88 -14.81 4.53 -19.59
N CYS A 89 -14.44 3.81 -18.54
CA CYS A 89 -13.07 3.40 -18.26
C CYS A 89 -12.83 1.90 -18.48
N PHE A 90 -13.73 1.20 -19.15
CA PHE A 90 -13.58 -0.22 -19.47
C PHE A 90 -12.27 -0.53 -20.19
N GLU A 91 -11.93 0.26 -21.22
CA GLU A 91 -10.71 0.06 -22.00
C GLU A 91 -9.45 0.32 -21.18
N ALA A 92 -9.45 1.39 -20.37
CA ALA A 92 -8.34 1.71 -19.47
C ALA A 92 -8.16 0.63 -18.39
N THR A 93 -9.25 0.16 -17.79
CA THR A 93 -9.24 -0.94 -16.81
C THR A 93 -8.73 -2.24 -17.45
N SER A 94 -9.18 -2.54 -18.67
CA SER A 94 -8.72 -3.71 -19.43
C SER A 94 -7.23 -3.64 -19.77
N ALA A 95 -6.73 -2.45 -20.15
CA ALA A 95 -5.32 -2.23 -20.44
C ALA A 95 -4.45 -2.38 -19.19
N LEU A 96 -4.92 -1.85 -18.05
CA LEU A 96 -4.26 -2.01 -16.76
C LEU A 96 -4.18 -3.48 -16.35
N LYS A 97 -5.30 -4.21 -16.40
CA LYS A 97 -5.33 -5.65 -16.07
C LYS A 97 -4.38 -6.46 -16.94
N LYS A 98 -4.40 -6.25 -18.27
CA LYS A 98 -3.47 -6.94 -19.19
C LYS A 98 -2.01 -6.65 -18.86
N CYS A 99 -1.69 -5.42 -18.46
CA CYS A 99 -0.35 -5.09 -18.00
C CYS A 99 0.00 -5.86 -16.72
N MET A 100 -0.89 -5.88 -15.72
CA MET A 100 -0.66 -6.59 -14.47
C MET A 100 -0.46 -8.09 -14.70
N GLU A 101 -1.25 -8.71 -15.58
CA GLU A 101 -1.10 -10.10 -15.99
C GLU A 101 0.25 -10.38 -16.68
N ALA A 102 0.74 -9.45 -17.51
CA ALA A 102 2.06 -9.54 -18.12
C ALA A 102 3.21 -9.39 -17.12
N HIS A 103 2.95 -8.74 -15.98
CA HIS A 103 3.87 -8.50 -14.87
C HIS A 103 3.40 -9.24 -13.59
N ALA A 104 2.87 -10.45 -13.76
CA ALA A 104 2.20 -11.18 -12.69
C ALA A 104 3.10 -11.53 -11.51
N ASP A 105 4.42 -11.55 -11.68
CA ASP A 105 5.39 -11.77 -10.59
C ASP A 105 5.35 -10.66 -9.54
N TYR A 106 5.18 -9.40 -9.98
CA TYR A 106 5.00 -8.27 -9.10
C TYR A 106 3.55 -8.17 -8.59
N TYR A 107 2.57 -8.30 -9.49
CA TYR A 107 1.16 -8.06 -9.19
C TYR A 107 0.39 -9.29 -8.65
N GLU A 108 1.09 -10.39 -8.33
CA GLU A 108 0.50 -11.68 -7.90
C GLU A 108 -0.55 -11.54 -6.78
N PRO A 109 -0.32 -10.75 -5.71
CA PRO A 109 -1.28 -10.68 -4.61
C PRO A 109 -2.63 -10.09 -5.06
N ILE A 110 -2.61 -9.12 -5.97
CA ILE A 110 -3.83 -8.50 -6.50
C ILE A 110 -4.52 -9.46 -7.46
N LEU A 111 -3.77 -10.06 -8.40
CA LEU A 111 -4.33 -10.99 -9.38
C LEU A 111 -4.98 -12.21 -8.72
N ARG A 112 -4.41 -12.70 -7.61
CA ARG A 112 -5.00 -13.77 -6.81
C ARG A 112 -6.31 -13.33 -6.15
N ALA A 113 -6.33 -12.13 -5.58
CA ALA A 113 -7.54 -11.58 -4.95
C ALA A 113 -8.66 -11.37 -5.98
N GLU A 114 -8.33 -10.83 -7.15
CA GLU A 114 -9.27 -10.67 -8.27
C GLU A 114 -9.87 -12.01 -8.69
N LYS A 115 -9.03 -13.03 -8.91
CA LYS A 115 -9.50 -14.36 -9.32
C LYS A 115 -10.43 -14.99 -8.29
N LYS A 116 -10.12 -14.85 -7.00
CA LYS A 116 -10.96 -15.35 -5.91
C LYS A 116 -12.30 -14.63 -5.87
N ALA A 117 -12.30 -13.31 -6.03
CA ALA A 117 -13.53 -12.52 -6.09
C ALA A 117 -14.40 -12.89 -7.30
N GLU A 118 -13.79 -13.13 -8.47
CA GLU A 118 -14.48 -13.59 -9.67
C GLU A 118 -15.12 -14.97 -9.46
N GLU A 119 -14.37 -15.93 -8.91
CA GLU A 119 -14.89 -17.28 -8.60
C GLU A 119 -16.06 -17.24 -7.59
N GLU A 120 -15.96 -16.39 -6.57
CA GLU A 120 -17.04 -16.19 -5.59
C GLU A 120 -18.28 -15.55 -6.24
N ALA A 121 -18.11 -14.53 -7.08
CA ALA A 121 -19.22 -13.90 -7.79
C ALA A 121 -19.94 -14.89 -8.73
N VAL A 122 -19.19 -15.69 -9.49
CA VAL A 122 -19.76 -16.73 -10.38
C VAL A 122 -20.58 -17.73 -9.56
N LYS A 123 -20.04 -18.20 -8.43
CA LYS A 123 -20.73 -19.15 -7.56
C LYS A 123 -22.03 -18.59 -6.99
N GLU A 124 -22.08 -17.32 -6.60
CA GLU A 124 -23.32 -16.70 -6.12
C GLU A 124 -24.35 -16.59 -7.26
N LEU A 125 -23.94 -16.16 -8.45
CA LEU A 125 -24.83 -16.09 -9.63
C LEU A 125 -25.40 -17.48 -10.00
N GLU A 126 -24.61 -18.55 -9.88
CA GLU A 126 -25.07 -19.92 -10.10
C GLU A 126 -26.12 -20.35 -9.08
N LYS A 127 -25.91 -20.04 -7.80
CA LYS A 127 -26.89 -20.34 -6.74
C LYS A 127 -28.19 -19.58 -6.97
N GLU A 128 -28.12 -18.28 -7.26
CA GLU A 128 -29.30 -17.45 -7.54
C GLU A 128 -30.11 -18.03 -8.71
N LYS A 129 -29.42 -18.45 -9.76
CA LYS A 129 -30.06 -19.10 -10.92
C LYS A 129 -30.69 -20.45 -10.58
N GLU A 130 -30.05 -21.26 -9.74
CA GLU A 130 -30.65 -22.51 -9.26
C GLU A 130 -31.87 -22.27 -8.37
N GLU A 131 -31.85 -21.25 -7.51
CA GLU A 131 -32.96 -20.88 -6.64
C GLU A 131 -34.15 -20.35 -7.46
N ASP A 132 -33.91 -19.48 -8.44
CA ASP A 132 -34.93 -18.97 -9.38
C ASP A 132 -35.59 -20.11 -10.17
N SER A 133 -34.79 -21.07 -10.67
CA SER A 133 -35.31 -22.26 -11.36
C SER A 133 -36.21 -23.10 -10.45
N LYS A 134 -35.84 -23.27 -9.17
CA LYS A 134 -36.62 -24.03 -8.19
C LYS A 134 -37.93 -23.31 -7.80
N ASP A 135 -37.97 -21.98 -7.79
CA ASP A 135 -39.21 -21.20 -7.55
C ASP A 135 -40.18 -21.33 -8.73
N LEU A 136 -39.68 -21.27 -9.96
CA LEU A 136 -40.50 -21.46 -11.17
C LEU A 136 -41.10 -22.87 -11.27
N GLU A 137 -40.36 -23.92 -10.89
CA GLU A 137 -40.86 -25.29 -10.91
C GLU A 137 -41.93 -25.57 -9.84
N LYS A 138 -42.10 -24.67 -8.86
CA LYS A 138 -43.04 -24.83 -7.75
C LYS A 138 -44.33 -24.01 -7.90
N LYS A 139 -44.42 -23.12 -8.89
CA LYS A 139 -45.65 -22.39 -9.25
C LYS A 139 -46.50 -23.15 -10.27
#